data_AF-A0AAU9WDJ2-F1
#
_entry.id   AF-A0AAU9WDJ2-F1
#
_cell.length_a   1.000
_cell.length_b   1.000
_cell.length_c   1.000
_cell.angle_alpha   90.00
_cell.angle_beta   90.00
_cell.angle_gamma   90.00
#
_symmetry.space_group_name_H-M   'P 1'
#
loop_
_entity.id
_entity.type
_entity.pdbx_description
1 polymer ?
#
loop_
_entity_poly.entity_id
_entity_poly.type
_entity_poly.pdbx_seq_one_letter_code
_entity_poly.pdbx_strand_id
1 'polypeptide(L)'
;MRAWLPLSQLGVLASSMMSTCLFMHVSSICRSSFYHLRNLSRIRKYLIKESVAVAVHAFVTSKLNYCNALLCGLPKYQLQRLQYVKNTVARVVCQMSKFQHITSVLQELHWLPIQYRIIFKILLLVYKSLNGASPSYLA
;
A
#
# COMPACT_ATOMS: atom_id res chain seq x y z
N MET A 1 2.69 -15.22 44.10
CA MET A 1 3.87 -15.75 43.37
C MET A 1 3.57 -15.71 41.88
N ARG A 2 3.99 -14.65 41.18
CA ARG A 2 3.85 -14.50 39.73
C ARG A 2 5.16 -14.95 39.08
N ALA A 3 5.12 -16.09 38.40
CA ALA A 3 6.25 -16.62 37.66
C ALA A 3 6.52 -15.73 36.44
N TRP A 4 7.80 -15.44 36.26
CA TRP A 4 8.38 -14.71 35.15
C TRP A 4 8.05 -15.42 33.83
N LEU A 5 7.18 -14.81 33.01
CA LEU A 5 7.09 -15.20 31.60
C LEU A 5 8.42 -14.83 30.94
N PRO A 6 9.14 -15.77 30.30
CA PRO A 6 10.43 -15.49 29.71
C PRO A 6 10.29 -14.43 28.60
N LEU A 7 11.19 -13.45 28.59
CA LEU A 7 11.22 -12.32 27.63
C LEU A 7 11.16 -12.77 26.15
N SER A 8 11.54 -14.00 25.85
CA SER A 8 11.40 -14.64 24.53
C SER A 8 9.94 -14.82 24.10
N GLN A 9 9.04 -15.15 25.02
CA GLN A 9 7.61 -15.29 24.73
C GLN A 9 6.96 -13.93 24.47
N LEU A 10 7.41 -12.87 25.15
CA LEU A 10 6.98 -11.49 24.86
C LEU A 10 7.37 -11.06 23.44
N GLY A 11 8.59 -11.39 22.97
CA GLY A 11 9.02 -11.10 21.59
C GLY A 11 8.26 -11.90 20.53
N VAL A 12 7.95 -13.18 20.79
CA VAL A 12 7.17 -14.04 19.88
C VAL A 12 5.69 -13.64 19.86
N LEU A 13 5.14 -13.26 21.02
CA LEU A 13 3.78 -12.72 21.11
C LEU A 13 3.69 -11.33 20.46
N ALA A 14 4.66 -10.45 20.69
CA ALA A 14 4.70 -9.13 20.04
C ALA A 14 4.85 -9.25 18.51
N SER A 15 5.69 -10.15 18.01
CA SER A 15 5.87 -10.37 16.56
C SER A 15 4.65 -11.02 15.90
N SER A 16 4.00 -11.97 16.57
CA SER A 16 2.74 -12.57 16.08
C SER A 16 1.56 -11.60 16.15
N MET A 17 1.46 -10.77 17.20
CA MET A 17 0.45 -9.71 17.31
C MET A 17 0.67 -8.59 16.28
N MET A 18 1.91 -8.17 16.03
CA MET A 18 2.23 -7.19 15.00
C MET A 18 1.86 -7.73 13.60
N SER A 19 2.17 -9.00 13.33
CA SER A 19 1.87 -9.66 12.05
C SER A 19 0.36 -9.84 11.82
N THR A 20 -0.39 -10.20 12.85
CA THR A 20 -1.85 -10.33 12.78
C THR A 20 -2.56 -8.98 12.69
N CYS A 21 -2.07 -7.95 13.39
CA CYS A 21 -2.59 -6.58 13.28
C CYS A 21 -2.39 -6.03 11.86
N LEU A 22 -1.21 -6.23 11.27
CA LEU A 22 -0.93 -5.84 9.89
C LEU A 22 -1.80 -6.58 8.87
N PHE A 23 -2.09 -7.87 9.09
CA PHE A 23 -3.01 -8.64 8.25
C PHE A 23 -4.43 -8.02 8.26
N MET A 24 -4.94 -7.69 9.44
CA MET A 24 -6.26 -7.09 9.60
C MET A 24 -6.30 -5.70 8.96
N HIS A 25 -5.22 -4.94 9.13
CA HIS A 25 -5.07 -3.62 8.53
C HIS A 25 -5.07 -3.67 6.99
N VAL A 26 -4.24 -4.53 6.38
CA VAL A 26 -4.22 -4.73 4.92
C VAL A 26 -5.59 -5.17 4.40
N SER A 27 -6.27 -6.06 5.12
CA SER A 27 -7.61 -6.52 4.75
C SER A 27 -8.65 -5.40 4.82
N SER A 28 -8.60 -4.57 5.85
CA SER A 28 -9.45 -3.38 6.00
C SER A 28 -9.22 -2.37 4.88
N ILE A 29 -7.95 -2.06 4.56
CA ILE A 29 -7.59 -1.16 3.46
C ILE A 29 -8.09 -1.71 2.14
N CYS A 30 -7.84 -2.99 1.83
CA CYS A 30 -8.30 -3.61 0.60
C CYS A 30 -9.83 -3.51 0.48
N ARG A 31 -10.57 -3.85 1.55
CA ARG A 31 -12.03 -3.79 1.58
C ARG A 31 -12.55 -2.37 1.31
N SER A 32 -12.05 -1.38 2.04
CA SER A 32 -12.45 0.03 1.85
C SER A 32 -12.08 0.52 0.44
N SER A 33 -10.89 0.16 -0.05
CA SER A 33 -10.42 0.56 -1.37
C SER A 33 -11.30 0.01 -2.49
N PHE A 34 -11.60 -1.30 -2.47
CA PHE A 34 -12.47 -1.91 -3.48
C PHE A 34 -13.90 -1.35 -3.42
N TYR A 35 -14.41 -1.01 -2.24
CA TYR A 35 -15.70 -0.34 -2.10
C TYR A 35 -15.72 1.00 -2.84
N HIS A 36 -14.74 1.89 -2.57
CA HIS A 36 -14.65 3.17 -3.27
C HIS A 36 -14.41 3.01 -4.77
N LEU A 37 -13.53 2.08 -5.17
CA LEU A 37 -13.24 1.83 -6.58
C LEU A 37 -14.46 1.33 -7.35
N ARG A 38 -15.31 0.48 -6.75
CA ARG A 38 -16.54 0.00 -7.39
C ARG A 38 -17.50 1.16 -7.65
N ASN A 39 -17.64 2.07 -6.68
CA ASN A 39 -18.49 3.25 -6.83
C ASN A 39 -17.93 4.20 -7.90
N LEU A 40 -16.63 4.50 -7.84
CA LEU A 40 -15.93 5.31 -8.84
C LEU A 40 -16.02 4.72 -10.25
N SER A 41 -15.89 3.40 -10.40
CA SER A 41 -16.00 2.71 -11.69
C SER A 41 -17.36 2.93 -12.36
N ARG A 42 -18.44 2.99 -11.58
CA ARG A 42 -19.81 3.18 -12.09
C ARG A 42 -20.03 4.58 -12.65
N ILE A 43 -19.51 5.59 -11.94
CA ILE A 43 -19.64 6.99 -12.34
C ILE A 43 -18.57 7.42 -13.33
N ARG A 44 -17.48 6.65 -13.48
CA ARG A 44 -16.27 7.01 -14.26
C ARG A 44 -16.55 7.56 -15.66
N LYS A 45 -17.59 7.06 -16.35
CA LYS A 45 -18.00 7.54 -17.69
C LYS A 45 -18.44 9.00 -17.73
N TYR A 46 -18.81 9.58 -16.60
CA TYR A 46 -19.29 10.96 -16.47
C TYR A 46 -18.23 11.92 -15.90
N LEU A 47 -17.03 11.42 -15.54
CA LEU A 47 -15.97 12.26 -14.98
C LEU A 47 -14.78 12.38 -15.93
N ILE A 48 -14.11 13.53 -15.84
CA ILE A 48 -12.82 13.77 -16.49
C ILE A 48 -11.72 12.99 -15.76
N LYS A 49 -10.67 12.60 -16.49
CA LYS A 49 -9.53 11.81 -15.97
C LYS A 49 -8.91 12.43 -14.71
N GLU A 50 -8.75 13.75 -14.69
CA GLU A 50 -8.14 14.48 -13.57
C GLU A 50 -8.97 14.38 -12.29
N SER A 51 -10.28 14.63 -12.35
CA SER A 51 -11.18 14.52 -11.20
C SER A 51 -11.19 13.11 -10.61
N VAL A 52 -11.12 12.09 -11.47
CA VAL A 52 -11.02 10.68 -11.05
C VAL A 52 -9.69 10.42 -10.37
N ALA A 53 -8.58 10.94 -10.92
CA ALA A 53 -7.27 10.78 -10.31
C ALA A 53 -7.23 11.38 -8.91
N VAL A 54 -7.80 12.58 -8.71
CA VAL A 54 -7.92 13.22 -7.38
C VAL A 54 -8.79 12.39 -6.44
N ALA A 55 -9.97 11.94 -6.87
CA ALA A 55 -10.85 11.13 -6.04
C ALA A 55 -10.20 9.80 -5.63
N VAL A 56 -9.61 9.08 -6.59
CA VAL A 56 -8.92 7.83 -6.28
C VAL A 56 -7.69 8.07 -5.41
N HIS A 57 -7.01 9.21 -5.59
CA HIS A 57 -5.91 9.59 -4.72
C HIS A 57 -6.38 9.71 -3.26
N ALA A 58 -7.43 10.49 -3.04
CA ALA A 58 -8.00 10.76 -1.72
C ALA A 58 -8.54 9.50 -1.02
N PHE A 59 -9.25 8.62 -1.74
CA PHE A 59 -9.92 7.46 -1.13
C PHE A 59 -9.04 6.22 -0.99
N VAL A 60 -8.07 6.02 -1.89
CA VAL A 60 -7.34 4.76 -2.02
C VAL A 60 -5.84 4.94 -1.87
N THR A 61 -5.23 5.76 -2.72
CA THR A 61 -3.75 5.79 -2.77
C THR A 61 -3.14 6.46 -1.54
N SER A 62 -3.83 7.42 -0.91
CA SER A 62 -3.44 8.03 0.37
C SER A 62 -3.26 6.96 1.46
N LYS A 63 -4.26 6.09 1.62
CA LYS A 63 -4.26 4.97 2.60
C LYS A 63 -3.18 3.94 2.28
N LEU A 64 -3.01 3.58 1.01
CA LEU A 64 -1.91 2.71 0.58
C LEU A 64 -0.54 3.34 0.89
N ASN A 65 -0.40 4.64 0.68
CA ASN A 65 0.88 5.33 0.82
C ASN A 65 1.31 5.56 2.26
N TYR A 66 0.35 5.78 3.15
CA TYR A 66 0.56 5.93 4.59
C TYR A 66 1.23 4.68 5.17
N CYS A 67 0.79 3.50 4.72
CA CYS A 67 1.23 2.24 5.31
C CYS A 67 2.53 1.70 4.70
N ASN A 68 3.07 2.33 3.64
CA ASN A 68 4.20 1.79 2.86
C ASN A 68 5.46 1.49 3.71
N ALA A 69 5.69 2.18 4.82
CA ALA A 69 6.82 1.91 5.72
C ALA A 69 6.62 0.61 6.53
N LEU A 70 5.37 0.28 6.86
CA LEU A 70 4.98 -0.91 7.62
C LEU A 70 4.80 -2.15 6.73
N LEU A 71 4.86 -2.01 5.41
CA LEU A 71 4.74 -3.14 4.48
C LEU A 71 6.04 -3.96 4.37
N CYS A 72 7.16 -3.46 4.92
CA CYS A 72 8.42 -4.20 4.95
C CYS A 72 8.26 -5.44 5.86
N GLY A 73 8.51 -6.63 5.31
CA GLY A 73 8.35 -7.89 6.04
C GLY A 73 7.00 -8.59 5.88
N LEU A 74 6.05 -8.04 5.11
CA LEU A 74 4.81 -8.75 4.79
C LEU A 74 5.05 -9.94 3.84
N PRO A 75 4.28 -11.03 4.00
CA PRO A 75 4.35 -12.16 3.08
C PRO A 75 3.86 -11.75 1.67
N LYS A 76 4.45 -12.36 0.63
CA LYS A 76 4.21 -12.00 -0.78
C LYS A 76 2.73 -11.95 -1.17
N TYR A 77 1.90 -12.84 -0.62
CA TYR A 77 0.47 -12.89 -0.94
C TYR A 77 -0.29 -11.64 -0.47
N GLN A 78 0.12 -11.00 0.63
CA GLN A 78 -0.47 -9.71 1.06
C GLN A 78 -0.06 -8.57 0.15
N LEU A 79 1.21 -8.53 -0.26
CA LEU A 79 1.69 -7.55 -1.23
C LEU A 79 0.97 -7.68 -2.57
N GLN A 80 0.64 -8.91 -2.99
CA GLN A 80 -0.17 -9.15 -4.18
C GLN A 80 -1.59 -8.58 -4.05
N ARG A 81 -2.24 -8.69 -2.89
CA ARG A 81 -3.56 -8.07 -2.66
C ARG A 81 -3.53 -6.56 -2.85
N LEU A 82 -2.51 -5.91 -2.30
CA LEU A 82 -2.31 -4.48 -2.49
C LEU A 82 -2.02 -4.16 -3.97
N GLN A 83 -1.25 -5.01 -4.66
CA GLN A 83 -0.93 -4.83 -6.07
C GLN A 83 -2.21 -4.91 -6.92
N TYR A 84 -3.15 -5.80 -6.59
CA TYR A 84 -4.46 -5.85 -7.23
C TYR A 84 -5.23 -4.54 -7.04
N VAL A 85 -5.23 -3.94 -5.85
CA VAL A 85 -5.83 -2.62 -5.62
C VAL A 85 -5.18 -1.55 -6.49
N LYS A 86 -3.84 -1.52 -6.58
CA LYS A 86 -3.14 -0.55 -7.43
C LYS A 86 -3.47 -0.75 -8.91
N ASN A 87 -3.55 -2.00 -9.36
CA ASN A 87 -3.90 -2.33 -10.73
C ASN A 87 -5.34 -1.90 -11.06
N THR A 88 -6.30 -2.12 -10.16
CA THR A 88 -7.68 -1.69 -10.37
C THR A 88 -7.82 -0.18 -10.36
N VAL A 89 -7.09 0.53 -9.48
CA VAL A 89 -6.98 1.99 -9.54
C VAL A 89 -6.55 2.46 -10.93
N ALA A 90 -5.45 1.92 -11.46
CA ALA A 90 -4.94 2.32 -12.78
C ALA A 90 -5.97 2.06 -13.89
N ARG A 91 -6.68 0.92 -13.84
CA ARG A 91 -7.76 0.63 -14.78
C ARG A 91 -8.92 1.64 -14.68
N VAL A 92 -9.31 2.05 -13.47
CA VAL A 92 -10.39 3.03 -13.27
C VAL A 92 -9.98 4.40 -13.81
N VAL A 93 -8.75 4.85 -13.53
CA VAL A 93 -8.24 6.14 -14.02
C VAL A 93 -8.18 6.16 -15.56
N CYS A 94 -7.63 5.10 -16.17
CA CYS A 94 -7.43 5.02 -17.61
C CYS A 94 -8.62 4.43 -18.40
N GLN A 95 -9.74 4.11 -17.75
CA GLN A 95 -10.91 3.45 -18.40
C GLN A 95 -10.54 2.18 -19.18
N MET A 96 -9.62 1.39 -18.64
CA MET A 96 -9.17 0.16 -19.29
C MET A 96 -10.22 -0.96 -19.15
N SER A 97 -10.34 -1.79 -20.19
CA SER A 97 -11.06 -3.06 -20.09
C SER A 97 -10.37 -4.01 -19.11
N LYS A 98 -11.12 -4.96 -18.53
CA LYS A 98 -10.57 -5.99 -17.62
C LYS A 98 -9.59 -6.93 -18.30
N PHE A 99 -9.69 -7.10 -19.62
CA PHE A 99 -8.87 -8.03 -20.40
C PHE A 99 -7.58 -7.41 -20.92
N GLN A 100 -7.48 -6.08 -20.93
CA GLN A 100 -6.26 -5.41 -21.36
C GLN A 100 -5.12 -5.63 -20.37
N HIS A 101 -3.90 -5.68 -20.91
CA HIS A 101 -2.68 -5.86 -20.15
C HIS A 101 -2.41 -4.63 -19.27
N ILE A 102 -2.08 -4.86 -18.00
CA ILE A 102 -1.95 -3.77 -17.01
C ILE A 102 -0.58 -3.10 -17.05
N THR A 103 0.45 -3.78 -17.56
CA THR A 103 1.84 -3.31 -17.48
C THR A 103 2.07 -2.06 -18.33
N SER A 104 1.45 -1.96 -19.51
CA SER A 104 1.53 -0.75 -20.36
C SER A 104 0.99 0.48 -19.63
N VAL A 105 -0.16 0.33 -18.98
CA VAL A 105 -0.83 1.41 -18.23
C VAL A 105 0.02 1.88 -17.05
N LEU A 106 0.65 0.94 -16.34
CA LEU A 106 1.53 1.28 -15.23
C LEU A 106 2.77 2.03 -15.70
N GLN A 107 3.28 1.72 -16.90
CA GLN A 107 4.40 2.45 -17.51
C GLN A 107 3.98 3.85 -17.93
N GLU A 108 2.85 4.01 -18.61
CA GLU A 108 2.29 5.32 -19.00
C GLU A 108 2.01 6.23 -17.79
N LEU A 109 1.55 5.65 -16.67
CA LEU A 109 1.33 6.37 -15.42
C LEU A 109 2.62 6.61 -14.62
N HIS A 110 3.75 6.00 -15.02
CA HIS A 110 5.01 5.96 -14.26
C HIS A 110 4.86 5.35 -12.85
N TRP A 111 4.00 4.35 -12.67
CA TRP A 111 3.68 3.74 -11.37
C TRP A 111 4.43 2.44 -11.10
N LEU A 112 5.43 2.49 -10.21
CA LEU A 112 6.18 1.31 -9.77
C LEU A 112 5.30 0.25 -9.09
N PRO A 113 5.47 -1.06 -9.38
CA PRO A 113 4.88 -2.15 -8.60
C PRO A 113 5.17 -2.01 -7.10
N ILE A 114 4.25 -2.48 -6.26
CA ILE A 114 4.28 -2.20 -4.81
C ILE A 114 5.55 -2.72 -4.15
N GLN A 115 6.05 -3.89 -4.57
CA GLN A 115 7.31 -4.43 -4.07
C GLN A 115 8.47 -3.46 -4.30
N TYR A 116 8.64 -2.97 -5.53
CA TYR A 116 9.68 -1.99 -5.86
C TYR A 116 9.45 -0.65 -5.16
N ARG A 117 8.20 -0.24 -4.96
CA ARG A 117 7.87 0.98 -4.21
C ARG A 117 8.33 0.92 -2.75
N ILE A 118 8.22 -0.25 -2.10
CA ILE A 118 8.71 -0.47 -0.74
C ILE A 118 10.24 -0.35 -0.72
N ILE A 119 10.93 -1.06 -1.61
CA ILE A 119 12.40 -1.01 -1.73
C ILE A 119 12.88 0.42 -1.97
N PHE A 120 12.27 1.11 -2.93
CA PHE A 120 12.61 2.50 -3.25
C PHE A 120 12.44 3.42 -2.04
N LYS A 121 11.36 3.28 -1.26
CA LYS A 121 11.15 4.08 -0.05
C LYS A 121 12.19 3.80 1.03
N ILE A 122 12.58 2.54 1.23
CA ILE A 122 13.63 2.18 2.20
C ILE A 122 14.96 2.79 1.78
N LEU A 123 15.34 2.63 0.51
CA LEU A 123 16.57 3.22 -0.03
C LEU A 123 16.57 4.75 0.11
N LEU A 124 15.45 5.40 -0.19
CA LEU A 124 15.30 6.84 -0.04
C LEU A 124 15.39 7.29 1.42
N LEU A 125 14.90 6.49 2.36
CA LEU A 125 15.03 6.76 3.80
C LEU A 125 16.50 6.68 4.24
N VAL A 126 17.20 5.60 3.86
CA VAL A 126 18.63 5.39 4.16
C VAL A 126 19.49 6.49 3.53
N TYR A 127 19.19 6.87 2.29
CA TYR A 127 19.89 7.99 1.64
C TYR A 127 19.68 9.30 2.40
N LYS A 128 18.46 9.58 2.87
CA LYS A 128 18.17 10.80 3.64
C LYS A 128 18.87 10.81 5.00
N SER A 129 18.95 9.67 5.69
CA SER A 129 19.67 9.59 6.97
C SER A 129 21.16 9.82 6.79
N LEU A 130 21.77 9.22 5.77
CA LEU A 130 23.20 9.41 5.47
C LEU A 130 23.56 10.86 5.10
N ASN A 131 22.63 11.62 4.52
CA ASN A 131 22.86 13.00 4.11
C ASN A 131 22.31 14.06 5.10
N GLY A 132 21.93 13.66 6.33
CA GLY A 132 21.45 14.60 7.35
C GLY A 132 20.10 15.25 7.03
N ALA A 133 19.37 14.76 6.03
CA ALA A 133 18.04 15.24 5.63
C ALA A 133 16.90 14.43 6.27
N SER A 134 17.23 13.62 7.27
CA SER A 134 16.29 12.77 8.00
C SER A 134 15.80 13.48 9.27
N PRO A 135 14.57 13.21 9.73
CA PRO A 135 14.11 13.67 11.04
C PRO A 135 15.06 13.24 12.16
N SER A 136 15.21 14.07 13.20
CA SER A 136 16.15 13.85 14.31
C SER A 136 15.99 12.51 15.03
N TYR A 137 14.81 11.88 14.97
CA TYR A 137 14.56 10.57 15.57
C TYR A 137 15.04 9.37 14.72
N LEU A 138 15.51 9.61 13.50
CA LEU A 138 16.08 8.63 12.57
C LEU A 138 17.56 8.90 12.26
N ALA A 139 18.13 9.95 12.86
CA ALA A 139 19.53 10.32 12.72
C ALA A 139 20.42 9.42 13.57
#